data_AF-A0A7W8Z5W3-F1
#
_entry.id   AF-A0A7W8Z5W3-F1
#
_cell.length_a   1.000
_cell.length_b   1.000
_cell.length_c   1.000
_cell.angle_alpha   90.00
_cell.angle_beta   90.00
_cell.angle_gamma   90.00
#
_symmetry.space_group_name_H-M   'P 1'
#
loop_
_entity.id
_entity.type
_entity.pdbx_description
1 polymer ?
#
loop_
_entity_poly.entity_id
_entity_poly.type
_entity_poly.pdbx_seq_one_letter_code
_entity_poly.pdbx_strand_id
1 'polypeptide(L)'
;MTDRIEAAASELRPLLQEFILWAQDNAPDSDADLVGPAALWHRLIARDDVHLWKRGDLRPVLLERMPQVVEDPDAAADGMIPAVRSYLTFLSGTGRLAKGSDDLDELLDGLDEIEDAFVEAMEEVIGEREWDEDEDDEDLEEEEVEGLGDFEPFADDLGDLPTIRLRPDAELAEAARAVPLISKARDLAVWVGTARKVGEETLLSDEEIREALAVVGLPEPDERPLAQAVPALWNLWNLAVDLEFLTPDGEDTVGVDDDTAAWPFDNDEDVLDVWMLGLHSIDYGDPELDDDDLTLALSGLTRALLVRLLLAGGERPLGELADELAEAAAEFDDLGATAWAEAGEPLASVVEWLAGYGMVTAEDDRVRLTPLGVEGVVHLLDDDDIEVDARPAIDAMTGLDLLSLSADLSEEEADAEFAAWMELREPATAAEELLAAAAEDEADALIRVQAASLVGSLGPVAVPAWQEALKEPSLRPYAATHLAQLGVVGAPEPSQSDTHWLILDMWTISAGLGRPEFVSSLHDIGPAPVLSNLLEVIWKVPHPHVEELLEAVGDAHPDRQVAKAAKRALFKARSRAGKPGPEAEE
;
A
#
# COMPACT_ATOMS: atom_id res chain seq x y z
N MET A 1 -27.08 -9.99 31.54
CA MET A 1 -26.03 -10.98 31.20
C MET A 1 -24.67 -10.33 31.38
N THR A 2 -24.54 -9.08 30.93
CA THR A 2 -23.44 -8.12 31.12
C THR A 2 -22.87 -8.08 32.56
N ASP A 3 -23.67 -7.83 33.60
CA ASP A 3 -23.17 -7.78 35.00
C ASP A 3 -22.49 -9.07 35.50
N ARG A 4 -22.87 -10.24 34.96
CA ARG A 4 -22.26 -11.53 35.33
C ARG A 4 -20.96 -11.77 34.57
N ILE A 5 -20.86 -11.29 33.33
CA ILE A 5 -19.66 -11.37 32.50
C ILE A 5 -18.60 -10.44 33.07
N GLU A 6 -18.95 -9.19 33.39
CA GLU A 6 -18.04 -8.20 33.97
C GLU A 6 -17.47 -8.66 35.32
N ALA A 7 -18.30 -9.25 36.18
CA ALA A 7 -17.86 -9.80 37.46
C ALA A 7 -16.91 -11.01 37.30
N ALA A 8 -17.18 -11.91 36.34
CA ALA A 8 -16.32 -13.06 36.05
C ALA A 8 -14.99 -12.62 35.42
N ALA A 9 -15.02 -11.67 34.48
CA ALA A 9 -13.84 -11.09 33.86
C ALA A 9 -12.96 -10.35 34.88
N SER A 10 -13.55 -9.60 35.81
CA SER A 10 -12.79 -8.93 36.88
C SER A 10 -12.12 -9.92 37.85
N GLU A 11 -12.69 -11.11 38.08
CA GLU A 11 -12.11 -12.17 38.90
C GLU A 11 -10.96 -12.89 38.18
N LEU A 12 -11.09 -13.11 36.86
CA LEU A 12 -10.11 -13.81 36.03
C LEU A 12 -8.91 -12.96 35.62
N ARG A 13 -9.09 -11.65 35.40
CA ARG A 13 -8.05 -10.73 34.90
C ARG A 13 -6.70 -10.84 35.66
N PRO A 14 -6.64 -10.78 37.00
CA PRO A 14 -5.36 -10.92 37.70
C PRO A 14 -4.76 -12.32 37.57
N LEU A 15 -5.60 -13.36 37.46
CA LEU A 15 -5.14 -14.75 37.33
C LEU A 15 -4.55 -15.03 35.94
N LEU A 16 -5.17 -14.50 34.88
CA LEU A 16 -4.69 -14.61 33.51
C LEU A 16 -3.40 -13.80 33.30
N GLN A 17 -3.31 -12.60 33.87
CA GLN A 17 -2.08 -11.80 33.81
C GLN A 17 -0.89 -12.54 34.43
N GLU A 18 -1.09 -13.22 35.56
CA GLU A 18 -0.06 -14.01 36.18
C GLU A 18 0.27 -15.29 35.40
N PHE A 19 -0.70 -15.88 34.70
CA PHE A 19 -0.49 -17.00 33.80
C PHE A 19 0.35 -16.60 32.58
N ILE A 20 0.03 -15.48 31.92
CA ILE A 20 0.77 -14.96 30.75
C ILE A 20 2.25 -14.76 31.10
N LEU A 21 2.54 -14.14 32.25
CA LEU A 21 3.91 -13.97 32.73
C LEU A 21 4.60 -15.30 33.05
N TRP A 22 3.86 -16.29 33.55
CA TRP A 22 4.40 -17.63 33.81
C TRP A 22 4.68 -18.40 32.52
N ALA A 23 3.82 -18.28 31.50
CA ALA A 23 3.91 -18.98 30.24
C ALA A 23 5.18 -18.60 29.45
N GLN A 24 5.58 -17.33 29.46
CA GLN A 24 6.82 -16.85 28.82
C GLN A 24 8.07 -17.66 29.20
N ASP A 25 8.17 -18.07 30.48
CA ASP A 25 9.33 -18.81 31.00
C ASP A 25 9.14 -20.34 31.00
N ASN A 26 7.90 -20.84 30.91
CA ASN A 26 7.57 -22.26 31.18
C ASN A 26 6.85 -22.98 30.03
N ALA A 27 6.29 -22.25 29.07
CA ALA A 27 5.59 -22.75 27.89
C ALA A 27 5.72 -21.74 26.71
N PRO A 28 6.95 -21.49 26.20
CA PRO A 28 7.19 -20.44 25.20
C PRO A 28 6.56 -20.74 23.83
N ASP A 29 6.20 -22.00 23.57
CA ASP A 29 5.55 -22.45 22.34
C ASP A 29 4.01 -22.44 22.45
N SER A 30 3.46 -21.91 23.55
CA SER A 30 2.03 -21.81 23.82
C SER A 30 1.58 -20.36 23.71
N ASP A 31 0.56 -20.11 22.91
CA ASP A 31 -0.10 -18.80 22.90
C ASP A 31 -0.94 -18.64 24.18
N ALA A 32 -0.51 -17.77 25.09
CA ALA A 32 -1.14 -17.62 26.39
C ALA A 32 -2.42 -16.76 26.34
N ASP A 33 -2.60 -15.96 25.30
CA ASP A 33 -3.72 -15.01 25.20
C ASP A 33 -5.03 -15.73 24.83
N LEU A 34 -4.93 -16.88 24.17
CA LEU A 34 -6.06 -17.74 23.81
C LEU A 34 -6.83 -18.31 25.02
N VAL A 35 -6.25 -18.36 26.21
CA VAL A 35 -6.90 -18.97 27.39
C VAL A 35 -8.07 -18.15 27.92
N GLY A 36 -8.08 -16.84 27.67
CA GLY A 36 -9.05 -15.90 28.23
C GLY A 36 -10.52 -16.32 28.02
N PRO A 37 -10.96 -16.54 26.77
CA PRO A 37 -12.30 -17.01 26.46
C PRO A 37 -12.66 -18.35 27.14
N ALA A 38 -11.77 -19.34 27.09
CA ALA A 38 -12.02 -20.66 27.69
C ALA A 38 -12.20 -20.59 29.22
N ALA A 39 -11.35 -19.82 29.91
CA ALA A 39 -11.45 -19.63 31.35
C ALA A 39 -12.69 -18.82 31.76
N LEU A 40 -13.05 -17.80 30.98
CA LEU A 40 -14.26 -17.01 31.18
C LEU A 40 -15.53 -17.85 31.04
N TRP A 41 -15.64 -18.61 29.95
CA TRP A 41 -16.80 -19.45 29.73
C TRP A 41 -16.88 -20.61 30.72
N HIS A 42 -15.77 -21.24 31.08
CA HIS A 42 -15.75 -22.22 32.19
C HIS A 42 -16.35 -21.63 33.48
N ARG A 43 -15.96 -20.40 33.84
CA ARG A 43 -16.49 -19.67 35.00
C ARG A 43 -17.98 -19.32 34.91
N LEU A 44 -18.51 -19.17 33.69
CA LEU A 44 -19.89 -18.77 33.44
C LEU A 44 -20.86 -19.96 33.32
N ILE A 45 -20.42 -21.07 32.71
CA ILE A 45 -21.30 -22.19 32.35
C ILE A 45 -20.99 -23.51 33.08
N ALA A 46 -19.76 -23.70 33.56
CA ALA A 46 -19.37 -24.95 34.21
C ALA A 46 -19.27 -24.81 35.74
N ARG A 47 -18.55 -23.79 36.24
CA ARG A 47 -18.22 -23.67 37.67
C ARG A 47 -18.21 -22.22 38.14
N ASP A 48 -18.68 -21.98 39.36
CA ASP A 48 -18.62 -20.66 40.00
C ASP A 48 -17.23 -20.30 40.57
N ASP A 49 -16.26 -21.20 40.48
CA ASP A 49 -14.90 -21.04 41.01
C ASP A 49 -13.88 -21.30 39.90
N VAL A 50 -13.10 -20.27 39.56
CA VAL A 50 -12.09 -20.28 38.48
C VAL A 50 -10.96 -21.29 38.73
N HIS A 51 -10.80 -21.73 39.98
CA HIS A 51 -9.77 -22.66 40.41
C HIS A 51 -10.22 -24.14 40.41
N LEU A 52 -11.51 -24.40 40.20
CA LEU A 52 -12.11 -25.72 40.29
C LEU A 52 -12.36 -26.31 38.90
N TRP A 53 -11.54 -27.25 38.45
CA TRP A 53 -11.66 -27.86 37.12
C TRP A 53 -11.96 -29.35 37.21
N LYS A 54 -12.97 -29.80 36.46
CA LYS A 54 -13.28 -31.21 36.27
C LYS A 54 -13.08 -31.61 34.82
N ARG A 55 -12.69 -32.86 34.60
CA ARG A 55 -12.57 -33.43 33.26
C ARG A 55 -13.88 -33.33 32.47
N GLY A 56 -15.00 -33.51 33.18
CA GLY A 56 -16.34 -33.35 32.60
C GLY A 56 -16.70 -31.92 32.20
N ASP A 57 -15.92 -30.91 32.58
CA ASP A 57 -16.15 -29.51 32.22
C ASP A 57 -15.50 -29.17 30.86
N LEU A 58 -14.47 -29.91 30.43
CA LEU A 58 -13.67 -29.60 29.23
C LEU A 58 -14.50 -29.65 27.95
N ARG A 59 -15.31 -30.70 27.77
CA ARG A 59 -16.16 -30.85 26.58
C ARG A 59 -17.24 -29.76 26.47
N PRO A 60 -18.06 -29.49 27.50
CA PRO A 60 -19.06 -28.40 27.43
C PRO A 60 -18.45 -27.02 27.18
N VAL A 61 -17.24 -26.76 27.66
CA VAL A 61 -16.57 -25.47 27.46
C VAL A 61 -15.92 -25.40 26.08
N LEU A 62 -15.09 -26.38 25.74
CA LEU A 62 -14.24 -26.35 24.54
C LEU A 62 -14.97 -26.83 23.29
N LEU A 63 -15.76 -27.91 23.34
CA LEU A 63 -16.46 -28.44 22.15
C LEU A 63 -17.85 -27.86 21.95
N GLU A 64 -18.56 -27.51 23.02
CA GLU A 64 -19.96 -27.06 22.89
C GLU A 64 -20.09 -25.53 22.92
N ARG A 65 -19.18 -24.81 23.60
CA ARG A 65 -19.29 -23.35 23.74
C ARG A 65 -18.27 -22.57 22.92
N MET A 66 -16.99 -22.95 22.90
CA MET A 66 -15.96 -22.17 22.17
C MET A 66 -16.28 -21.95 20.69
N PRO A 67 -16.79 -22.93 19.92
CA PRO A 67 -17.14 -22.73 18.51
C PRO A 67 -18.11 -21.56 18.26
N GLN A 68 -18.90 -21.17 19.27
CA GLN A 68 -19.93 -20.13 19.13
C GLN A 68 -19.47 -18.73 19.60
N VAL A 69 -18.28 -18.61 20.18
CA VAL A 69 -17.88 -17.39 20.93
C VAL A 69 -16.43 -17.00 20.73
N VAL A 70 -15.68 -17.79 19.96
CA VAL A 70 -14.29 -17.49 19.63
C VAL A 70 -14.28 -16.44 18.51
N GLU A 71 -13.43 -15.42 18.67
CA GLU A 71 -13.32 -14.32 17.69
C GLU A 71 -12.47 -14.74 16.48
N ASP A 72 -11.41 -15.50 16.75
CA ASP A 72 -10.45 -16.03 15.76
C ASP A 72 -10.43 -17.57 15.84
N PRO A 73 -11.22 -18.27 15.00
CA PRO A 73 -11.29 -19.72 15.02
C PRO A 73 -10.02 -20.40 14.49
N ASP A 74 -9.28 -19.77 13.57
CA ASP A 74 -7.99 -20.26 13.04
C ASP A 74 -6.92 -20.31 14.13
N ALA A 75 -6.70 -19.19 14.84
CA ALA A 75 -5.76 -19.14 15.95
C ALA A 75 -6.16 -20.12 17.08
N ALA A 76 -7.46 -20.31 17.30
CA ALA A 76 -7.95 -21.26 18.27
C ALA A 76 -7.72 -22.71 17.86
N ALA A 77 -7.93 -23.08 16.60
CA ALA A 77 -7.66 -24.41 16.06
C ALA A 77 -6.19 -24.82 16.30
N ASP A 78 -5.27 -23.89 16.04
CA ASP A 78 -3.83 -24.12 16.17
C ASP A 78 -3.32 -24.08 17.63
N GLY A 79 -3.89 -23.20 18.47
CA GLY A 79 -3.26 -22.81 19.74
C GLY A 79 -4.05 -23.08 21.01
N MET A 80 -5.38 -23.22 20.97
CA MET A 80 -6.23 -23.18 22.16
C MET A 80 -6.02 -24.36 23.11
N ILE A 81 -5.93 -25.59 22.59
CA ILE A 81 -5.74 -26.79 23.42
C ILE A 81 -4.37 -26.79 24.12
N PRO A 82 -3.25 -26.49 23.43
CA PRO A 82 -1.96 -26.22 24.06
C PRO A 82 -2.02 -25.12 25.14
N ALA A 83 -2.74 -24.04 24.87
CA ALA A 83 -2.90 -22.92 25.80
C ALA A 83 -3.62 -23.32 27.10
N VAL A 84 -4.73 -24.04 26.99
CA VAL A 84 -5.49 -24.53 28.16
C VAL A 84 -4.68 -25.59 28.94
N ARG A 85 -3.90 -26.44 28.25
CA ARG A 85 -2.95 -27.37 28.89
C ARG A 85 -1.92 -26.62 29.73
N SER A 86 -1.32 -25.57 29.19
CA SER A 86 -0.37 -24.71 29.90
C SER A 86 -1.03 -24.04 31.11
N TYR A 87 -2.27 -23.57 30.97
CA TYR A 87 -3.02 -22.94 32.05
C TYR A 87 -3.35 -23.89 33.21
N LEU A 88 -3.81 -25.11 32.92
CA LEU A 88 -4.07 -26.11 33.96
C LEU A 88 -2.78 -26.53 34.68
N THR A 89 -1.68 -26.61 33.93
CA THR A 89 -0.34 -26.90 34.47
C THR A 89 0.12 -25.76 35.40
N PHE A 90 -0.11 -24.51 35.02
CA PHE A 90 0.12 -23.35 35.86
C PHE A 90 -0.70 -23.41 37.16
N LEU A 91 -2.01 -23.67 37.07
CA LEU A 91 -2.88 -23.76 38.25
C LEU A 91 -2.41 -24.86 39.21
N SER A 92 -2.05 -26.04 38.69
CA SER A 92 -1.54 -27.15 39.50
C SER A 92 -0.17 -26.84 40.10
N GLY A 93 0.78 -26.38 39.27
CA GLY A 93 2.17 -26.10 39.66
C GLY A 93 2.31 -24.95 40.67
N THR A 94 1.38 -23.99 40.65
CA THR A 94 1.32 -22.89 41.62
C THR A 94 0.44 -23.19 42.84
N GLY A 95 -0.16 -24.39 42.91
CA GLY A 95 -1.04 -24.81 44.00
C GLY A 95 -2.40 -24.10 44.03
N ARG A 96 -2.82 -23.52 42.90
CA ARG A 96 -4.09 -22.81 42.70
C ARG A 96 -5.20 -23.71 42.17
N LEU A 97 -4.89 -24.92 41.72
CA LEU A 97 -5.92 -25.90 41.39
C LEU A 97 -6.59 -26.37 42.70
N ALA A 98 -7.89 -26.12 42.82
CA ALA A 98 -8.63 -26.39 44.05
C ALA A 98 -8.62 -27.89 44.39
N LYS A 99 -8.66 -28.24 45.68
CA LYS A 99 -8.72 -29.66 46.14
C LYS A 99 -9.94 -30.43 45.65
N GLY A 100 -10.95 -29.70 45.18
CA GLY A 100 -12.14 -30.27 44.60
C GLY A 100 -11.98 -30.65 43.13
N SER A 101 -10.93 -30.23 42.44
CA SER A 101 -10.66 -30.49 41.02
C SER A 101 -10.33 -31.97 40.77
N ASP A 102 -10.37 -32.40 39.51
CA ASP A 102 -9.71 -33.64 39.12
C ASP A 102 -8.19 -33.44 39.10
N ASP A 103 -7.42 -34.53 39.21
CA ASP A 103 -5.97 -34.44 39.19
C ASP A 103 -5.49 -33.92 37.83
N LEU A 104 -4.35 -33.21 37.79
CA LEU A 104 -3.84 -32.59 36.57
C LEU A 104 -3.74 -33.61 35.42
N ASP A 105 -3.18 -34.79 35.68
CA ASP A 105 -3.04 -35.85 34.66
C ASP A 105 -4.40 -36.24 34.07
N GLU A 106 -5.47 -36.29 34.87
CA GLU A 106 -6.82 -36.64 34.40
C GLU A 106 -7.45 -35.52 33.55
N LEU A 107 -7.12 -34.26 33.83
CA LEU A 107 -7.55 -33.12 33.03
C LEU A 107 -6.77 -33.03 31.71
N LEU A 108 -5.46 -33.31 31.73
CA LEU A 108 -4.63 -33.34 30.52
C LEU A 108 -5.03 -34.49 29.60
N ASP A 109 -5.27 -35.69 30.14
CA ASP A 109 -5.84 -36.82 29.39
C ASP A 109 -7.21 -36.43 28.77
N GLY A 110 -7.98 -35.60 29.47
CA GLY A 110 -9.26 -35.08 28.98
C GLY A 110 -9.11 -34.10 27.82
N LEU A 111 -8.03 -33.30 27.77
CA LEU A 111 -7.70 -32.43 26.65
C LEU A 111 -7.23 -33.26 25.44
N ASP A 112 -6.35 -34.24 25.66
CA ASP A 112 -5.87 -35.16 24.61
C ASP A 112 -7.05 -35.87 23.91
N GLU A 113 -8.09 -36.24 24.66
CA GLU A 113 -9.27 -36.93 24.12
C GLU A 113 -10.20 -36.04 23.28
N ILE A 114 -10.15 -34.73 23.46
CA ILE A 114 -11.02 -33.80 22.73
C ILE A 114 -10.25 -32.97 21.69
N GLU A 115 -8.93 -33.09 21.61
CA GLU A 115 -8.07 -32.29 20.73
C GLU A 115 -8.49 -32.40 19.26
N ASP A 116 -8.52 -33.62 18.71
CA ASP A 116 -8.93 -33.84 17.32
C ASP A 116 -10.36 -33.33 17.05
N ALA A 117 -11.28 -33.55 17.99
CA ALA A 117 -12.67 -33.12 17.86
C ALA A 117 -12.85 -31.60 18.02
N PHE A 118 -11.91 -30.94 18.71
CA PHE A 118 -11.90 -29.49 18.88
C PHE A 118 -11.38 -28.82 17.61
N VAL A 119 -10.32 -29.37 17.02
CA VAL A 119 -9.82 -28.93 15.71
C VAL A 119 -10.91 -29.14 14.65
N GLU A 120 -11.53 -30.32 14.59
CA GLU A 120 -12.65 -30.59 13.65
C GLU A 120 -13.80 -29.59 13.86
N ALA A 121 -14.14 -29.24 15.10
CA ALA A 121 -15.18 -28.26 15.39
C ALA A 121 -14.78 -26.81 15.05
N MET A 122 -13.50 -26.44 15.14
CA MET A 122 -13.02 -25.13 14.66
C MET A 122 -12.95 -25.12 13.13
N GLU A 123 -12.50 -26.19 12.49
CA GLU A 123 -12.53 -26.36 11.03
C GLU A 123 -13.97 -26.33 10.48
N GLU A 124 -14.95 -26.86 11.22
CA GLU A 124 -16.37 -26.71 10.89
C GLU A 124 -16.85 -25.25 11.03
N VAL A 125 -16.31 -24.46 11.98
CA VAL A 125 -16.65 -23.03 12.11
C VAL A 125 -15.93 -22.18 11.07
N ILE A 126 -14.68 -22.49 10.75
CA ILE A 126 -13.92 -21.86 9.66
C ILE A 126 -14.64 -22.17 8.36
N GLY A 127 -15.02 -23.43 8.15
CA GLY A 127 -15.88 -23.86 7.05
C GLY A 127 -17.21 -23.12 7.06
N GLU A 128 -18.01 -23.13 8.12
CA GLU A 128 -19.27 -22.37 8.16
C GLU A 128 -19.06 -20.87 7.93
N ARG A 129 -17.91 -20.28 8.29
CA ARG A 129 -17.57 -18.88 8.01
C ARG A 129 -17.16 -18.65 6.55
N GLU A 130 -16.34 -19.52 5.99
CA GLU A 130 -16.02 -19.54 4.55
C GLU A 130 -17.29 -19.81 3.72
N TRP A 131 -18.22 -20.63 4.22
CA TRP A 131 -19.48 -20.96 3.58
C TRP A 131 -20.58 -19.92 3.82
N ASP A 132 -20.55 -19.16 4.91
CA ASP A 132 -21.37 -17.96 5.10
C ASP A 132 -20.81 -16.80 4.24
N GLU A 133 -19.48 -16.73 4.05
CA GLU A 133 -18.84 -15.85 3.06
C GLU A 133 -19.17 -16.31 1.62
N ASP A 134 -19.17 -17.61 1.32
CA ASP A 134 -19.48 -18.18 -0.01
C ASP A 134 -21.00 -18.32 -0.32
N GLU A 135 -21.91 -18.49 0.65
CA GLU A 135 -23.38 -18.46 0.42
C GLU A 135 -23.95 -17.04 0.44
N ASP A 136 -23.28 -16.09 1.10
CA ASP A 136 -23.49 -14.68 0.76
C ASP A 136 -22.91 -14.40 -0.64
N ASP A 137 -21.81 -15.02 -1.11
CA ASP A 137 -21.27 -14.78 -2.47
C ASP A 137 -21.94 -15.57 -3.65
N GLU A 138 -22.59 -16.72 -3.43
CA GLU A 138 -23.20 -17.51 -4.54
C GLU A 138 -24.71 -17.23 -4.78
N ASP A 139 -25.40 -16.52 -3.87
CA ASP A 139 -26.72 -15.91 -4.13
C ASP A 139 -26.77 -14.39 -3.83
N LEU A 140 -25.68 -13.81 -3.31
CA LEU A 140 -25.27 -12.45 -3.62
C LEU A 140 -23.93 -12.56 -4.38
N GLU A 141 -24.00 -12.66 -5.71
CA GLU A 141 -23.32 -11.58 -6.41
C GLU A 141 -23.77 -10.34 -5.64
N GLU A 142 -22.90 -9.64 -4.90
CA GLU A 142 -23.06 -8.20 -4.90
C GLU A 142 -23.23 -7.94 -6.40
N GLU A 143 -24.47 -7.73 -6.84
CA GLU A 143 -24.68 -6.77 -7.89
C GLU A 143 -23.92 -5.59 -7.30
N GLU A 144 -22.64 -5.47 -7.64
CA GLU A 144 -21.93 -4.20 -7.69
C GLU A 144 -23.00 -3.34 -8.29
N VAL A 145 -23.68 -2.58 -7.43
CA VAL A 145 -24.86 -1.86 -7.84
C VAL A 145 -24.24 -0.84 -8.75
N GLU A 146 -24.20 -1.14 -10.07
CA GLU A 146 -23.67 -0.27 -11.11
C GLU A 146 -24.19 1.08 -10.71
N GLY A 147 -23.32 1.99 -10.28
CA GLY A 147 -23.73 3.28 -9.73
C GLY A 147 -23.44 4.34 -10.77
N LEU A 148 -23.93 5.57 -10.60
CA LEU A 148 -23.43 6.66 -11.46
C LEU A 148 -21.91 6.82 -11.35
N GLY A 149 -21.34 6.40 -10.21
CA GLY A 149 -19.92 6.46 -9.90
C GLY A 149 -19.10 5.25 -10.33
N ASP A 150 -19.71 4.27 -10.99
CA ASP A 150 -18.99 3.12 -11.55
C ASP A 150 -18.13 3.55 -12.75
N PHE A 151 -16.85 3.19 -12.71
CA PHE A 151 -15.88 3.50 -13.75
C PHE A 151 -15.77 2.40 -14.82
N GLU A 152 -16.20 1.17 -14.55
CA GLU A 152 -16.08 0.03 -15.46
C GLU A 152 -16.70 0.30 -16.85
N PRO A 153 -17.86 0.98 -16.97
CA PRO A 153 -18.41 1.37 -18.27
C PRO A 153 -17.50 2.26 -19.13
N PHE A 154 -16.48 2.87 -18.52
CA PHE A 154 -15.51 3.75 -19.17
C PHE A 154 -14.13 3.10 -19.37
N ALA A 155 -13.89 1.87 -18.92
CA ALA A 155 -12.58 1.23 -18.92
C ALA A 155 -11.90 1.23 -20.32
N ASP A 156 -12.65 0.89 -21.37
CA ASP A 156 -12.14 0.92 -22.76
C ASP A 156 -11.71 2.35 -23.18
N ASP A 157 -12.52 3.37 -22.87
CA ASP A 157 -12.22 4.77 -23.24
C ASP A 157 -11.07 5.34 -22.40
N LEU A 158 -10.93 4.90 -21.14
CA LEU A 158 -9.85 5.25 -20.23
C LEU A 158 -8.52 4.62 -20.67
N GLY A 159 -8.52 3.35 -21.08
CA GLY A 159 -7.36 2.67 -21.63
C GLY A 159 -6.86 3.26 -22.97
N ASP A 160 -7.76 3.93 -23.71
CA ASP A 160 -7.43 4.64 -24.96
C ASP A 160 -6.93 6.09 -24.73
N LEU A 161 -6.87 6.57 -23.48
CA LEU A 161 -6.39 7.93 -23.19
C LEU A 161 -4.90 8.10 -23.55
N PRO A 162 -4.49 9.31 -23.97
CA PRO A 162 -3.07 9.65 -24.00
C PRO A 162 -2.46 9.53 -22.61
N THR A 163 -1.16 9.23 -22.54
CA THR A 163 -0.39 9.14 -21.29
C THR A 163 -0.71 10.29 -20.33
N ILE A 164 -1.24 9.96 -19.16
CA ILE A 164 -1.53 10.89 -18.07
C ILE A 164 -0.20 11.27 -17.41
N ARG A 165 0.03 12.57 -17.19
CA ARG A 165 1.30 13.10 -16.67
C ARG A 165 1.16 13.54 -15.22
N LEU A 166 1.62 12.69 -14.30
CA LEU A 166 1.55 12.90 -12.85
C LEU A 166 2.62 13.89 -12.37
N ARG A 167 2.27 14.73 -11.40
CA ARG A 167 3.20 15.70 -10.81
C ARG A 167 4.00 15.05 -9.68
N PRO A 168 5.20 15.57 -9.35
CA PRO A 168 6.00 15.00 -8.26
C PRO A 168 5.30 15.08 -6.92
N ASP A 169 5.55 14.09 -6.08
CA ASP A 169 5.01 13.97 -4.73
C ASP A 169 5.20 15.24 -3.90
N ALA A 170 6.34 15.92 -4.02
CA ALA A 170 6.58 17.18 -3.31
C ALA A 170 5.61 18.30 -3.72
N GLU A 171 5.23 18.38 -5.00
CA GLU A 171 4.23 19.35 -5.47
C GLU A 171 2.82 18.93 -5.05
N LEU A 172 2.52 17.63 -5.12
CA LEU A 172 1.23 17.07 -4.68
C LEU A 172 1.03 17.25 -3.18
N ALA A 173 2.06 17.00 -2.37
CA ALA A 173 2.05 17.19 -0.92
C ALA A 173 1.92 18.67 -0.56
N GLU A 174 2.56 19.59 -1.29
CA GLU A 174 2.33 21.03 -1.10
C GLU A 174 0.85 21.40 -1.36
N ALA A 175 0.24 20.83 -2.40
CA ALA A 175 -1.17 21.02 -2.70
C ALA A 175 -2.10 20.39 -1.63
N ALA A 176 -1.80 19.17 -1.17
CA ALA A 176 -2.54 18.45 -0.14
C ALA A 176 -2.55 19.21 1.20
N ARG A 177 -1.42 19.81 1.61
CA ARG A 177 -1.36 20.68 2.79
C ARG A 177 -2.27 21.90 2.70
N ALA A 178 -2.59 22.35 1.49
CA ALA A 178 -3.46 23.48 1.25
C ALA A 178 -4.95 23.09 1.17
N VAL A 179 -5.31 21.81 1.25
CA VAL A 179 -6.68 21.30 1.14
C VAL A 179 -7.54 21.82 2.30
N PRO A 180 -8.58 22.63 2.02
CA PRO A 180 -9.41 23.22 3.06
C PRO A 180 -10.21 22.19 3.88
N LEU A 181 -10.75 21.13 3.27
CA LEU A 181 -11.58 20.16 3.99
C LEU A 181 -10.77 19.35 5.02
N ILE A 182 -9.55 18.92 4.69
CA ILE A 182 -8.67 18.24 5.66
C ILE A 182 -8.34 19.16 6.84
N SER A 183 -8.04 20.43 6.58
CA SER A 183 -7.81 21.42 7.66
C SER A 183 -9.04 21.60 8.56
N LYS A 184 -10.24 21.61 7.99
CA LYS A 184 -11.50 21.70 8.74
C LYS A 184 -11.79 20.42 9.54
N ALA A 185 -11.58 19.25 8.95
CA ALA A 185 -11.72 17.95 9.61
C ALA A 185 -10.79 17.86 10.82
N ARG A 186 -9.53 18.28 10.65
CA ARG A 186 -8.56 18.40 11.73
C ARG A 186 -9.01 19.35 12.84
N ASP A 187 -9.47 20.56 12.48
CA ASP A 187 -9.92 21.53 13.48
C ASP A 187 -11.15 21.04 14.25
N LEU A 188 -12.07 20.35 13.56
CA LEU A 188 -13.20 19.67 14.18
C LEU A 188 -12.73 18.60 15.16
N ALA A 189 -11.80 17.74 14.75
CA ALA A 189 -11.24 16.68 15.58
C ALA A 189 -10.56 17.23 16.85
N VAL A 190 -9.75 18.28 16.71
CA VAL A 190 -9.12 18.97 17.85
C VAL A 190 -10.17 19.58 18.80
N TRP A 191 -11.28 20.10 18.26
CA TRP A 191 -12.39 20.58 19.09
C TRP A 191 -13.11 19.44 19.81
N VAL A 192 -13.31 18.29 19.16
CA VAL A 192 -13.91 17.10 19.78
C VAL A 192 -13.15 16.72 21.05
N GLY A 193 -11.82 16.65 20.96
CA GLY A 193 -10.94 16.31 22.09
C GLY A 193 -10.90 14.80 22.36
N THR A 194 -10.28 14.39 23.47
CA THR A 194 -9.83 13.00 23.65
C THR A 194 -10.90 11.98 24.06
N ALA A 195 -12.10 12.42 24.47
CA ALA A 195 -13.13 11.51 25.02
C ALA A 195 -14.52 12.18 25.01
N ARG A 196 -14.94 12.71 23.88
CA ARG A 196 -16.26 13.34 23.78
C ARG A 196 -17.33 12.27 23.77
N LYS A 197 -18.38 12.47 24.58
CA LYS A 197 -19.55 11.59 24.58
C LYS A 197 -20.49 11.98 23.44
N VAL A 198 -20.51 11.17 22.39
CA VAL A 198 -21.42 11.30 21.24
C VAL A 198 -21.81 9.88 20.79
N GLY A 199 -23.11 9.64 20.60
CA GLY A 199 -23.65 8.34 20.17
C GLY A 199 -25.17 8.38 20.05
N GLU A 200 -25.82 7.24 19.83
CA GLU A 200 -27.28 7.17 19.58
C GLU A 200 -28.15 7.90 20.63
N GLU A 201 -27.78 7.78 21.92
CA GLU A 201 -28.50 8.41 23.02
C GLU A 201 -27.89 9.75 23.48
N THR A 202 -26.72 10.13 22.94
CA THR A 202 -25.97 11.33 23.36
C THR A 202 -25.62 12.18 22.14
N LEU A 203 -26.49 13.13 21.81
CA LEU A 203 -26.29 14.07 20.71
C LEU A 203 -25.64 15.37 21.20
N LEU A 204 -24.95 16.07 20.28
CA LEU A 204 -24.46 17.43 20.52
C LEU A 204 -25.63 18.38 20.81
N SER A 205 -25.44 19.25 21.79
CA SER A 205 -26.39 20.34 22.07
C SER A 205 -26.30 21.44 21.00
N ASP A 206 -27.36 22.25 20.90
CA ASP A 206 -27.37 23.42 19.99
C ASP A 206 -26.17 24.36 20.19
N GLU A 207 -25.66 24.49 21.41
CA GLU A 207 -24.48 25.32 21.68
C GLU A 207 -23.22 24.67 21.13
N GLU A 208 -23.05 23.35 21.34
CA GLU A 208 -21.91 22.60 20.81
C GLU A 208 -21.91 22.58 19.29
N ILE A 209 -23.09 22.48 18.65
CA ILE A 209 -23.18 22.58 17.18
C ILE A 209 -22.73 23.97 16.71
N ARG A 210 -23.14 25.06 17.37
CA ARG A 210 -22.66 26.42 17.02
C ARG A 210 -21.16 26.57 17.22
N GLU A 211 -20.62 26.00 18.28
CA GLU A 211 -19.18 25.98 18.53
C GLU A 211 -18.44 25.22 17.42
N ALA A 212 -18.92 24.04 17.04
CA ALA A 212 -18.36 23.23 15.97
C ALA A 212 -18.37 23.99 14.64
N LEU A 213 -19.51 24.57 14.25
CA LEU A 213 -19.64 25.38 13.02
C LEU A 213 -18.64 26.55 13.02
N ALA A 214 -18.47 27.22 14.16
CA ALA A 214 -17.51 28.31 14.29
C ALA A 214 -16.05 27.84 14.17
N VAL A 215 -15.72 26.65 14.67
CA VAL A 215 -14.38 26.04 14.56
C VAL A 215 -14.07 25.71 13.11
N VAL A 216 -14.97 25.05 12.38
CA VAL A 216 -14.76 24.65 10.98
C VAL A 216 -15.03 25.77 9.97
N GLY A 217 -15.49 26.93 10.43
CA GLY A 217 -15.79 28.10 9.60
C GLY A 217 -17.01 27.94 8.70
N LEU A 218 -17.96 27.07 9.05
CA LEU A 218 -19.24 26.95 8.36
C LEU A 218 -20.24 28.02 8.86
N PRO A 219 -21.08 28.58 7.98
CA PRO A 219 -22.03 29.62 8.37
C PRO A 219 -23.14 29.06 9.26
N GLU A 220 -23.56 29.84 10.27
CA GLU A 220 -24.81 29.55 10.99
C GLU A 220 -25.99 29.87 10.06
N PRO A 221 -27.01 28.99 9.94
CA PRO A 221 -28.14 29.21 9.06
C PRO A 221 -28.96 30.44 9.51
N ASP A 222 -29.06 31.46 8.64
CA ASP A 222 -29.86 32.65 8.89
C ASP A 222 -31.37 32.31 8.81
N GLU A 223 -32.12 32.64 9.88
CA GLU A 223 -33.58 32.48 9.97
C GLU A 223 -34.13 31.03 9.83
N ARG A 224 -33.27 30.01 9.70
CA ARG A 224 -33.63 28.57 9.57
C ARG A 224 -33.17 27.74 10.79
N PRO A 225 -33.73 26.53 11.03
CA PRO A 225 -33.33 25.69 12.16
C PRO A 225 -31.87 25.24 12.05
N LEU A 226 -31.17 25.15 13.19
CA LEU A 226 -29.78 24.69 13.29
C LEU A 226 -29.57 23.28 12.70
N ALA A 227 -30.63 22.45 12.70
CA ALA A 227 -30.65 21.13 12.06
C ALA A 227 -30.24 21.16 10.57
N GLN A 228 -30.39 22.27 9.87
CA GLN A 228 -29.98 22.38 8.46
C GLN A 228 -28.47 22.51 8.26
N ALA A 229 -27.71 22.82 9.30
CA ALA A 229 -26.25 22.83 9.26
C ALA A 229 -25.66 21.45 9.63
N VAL A 230 -26.51 20.52 10.10
CA VAL A 230 -26.07 19.20 10.57
C VAL A 230 -25.51 18.35 9.44
N PRO A 231 -26.10 18.26 8.23
CA PRO A 231 -25.53 17.45 7.14
C PRO A 231 -24.10 17.87 6.77
N ALA A 232 -23.86 19.16 6.53
CA ALA A 232 -22.52 19.66 6.20
C ALA A 232 -21.49 19.43 7.34
N LEU A 233 -21.94 19.52 8.59
CA LEU A 233 -21.09 19.22 9.75
C LEU A 233 -20.86 17.70 9.91
N TRP A 234 -21.85 16.88 9.57
CA TRP A 234 -21.79 15.42 9.56
C TRP A 234 -20.82 14.91 8.50
N ASN A 235 -20.84 15.48 7.29
CA ASN A 235 -19.90 15.10 6.23
C ASN A 235 -18.46 15.44 6.61
N LEU A 236 -18.23 16.59 7.27
CA LEU A 236 -16.92 16.93 7.85
C LEU A 236 -16.52 16.02 9.01
N TRP A 237 -17.48 15.54 9.79
CA TRP A 237 -17.24 14.59 10.87
C TRP A 237 -16.80 13.24 10.31
N ASN A 238 -17.54 12.71 9.33
CA ASN A 238 -17.20 11.44 8.69
C ASN A 238 -15.88 11.55 7.97
N LEU A 239 -15.62 12.65 7.25
CA LEU A 239 -14.30 12.90 6.68
C LEU A 239 -13.19 12.89 7.77
N ALA A 240 -13.43 13.45 8.96
CA ALA A 240 -12.44 13.38 10.04
C ALA A 240 -12.25 11.96 10.59
N VAL A 241 -13.27 11.10 10.53
CA VAL A 241 -13.14 9.68 10.87
C VAL A 241 -12.38 8.93 9.79
N ASP A 242 -12.71 9.16 8.52
CA ASP A 242 -12.07 8.52 7.37
C ASP A 242 -10.59 8.91 7.29
N LEU A 243 -10.25 10.18 7.58
CA LEU A 243 -8.86 10.66 7.70
C LEU A 243 -8.14 10.18 8.97
N GLU A 244 -8.77 9.34 9.80
CA GLU A 244 -8.29 8.85 11.10
C GLU A 244 -7.96 9.96 12.13
N PHE A 245 -8.41 11.20 11.90
CA PHE A 245 -8.28 12.27 12.89
C PHE A 245 -9.23 12.10 14.08
N LEU A 246 -10.36 11.42 13.85
CA LEU A 246 -11.32 11.02 14.87
C LEU A 246 -11.42 9.50 14.93
N THR A 247 -11.19 8.94 16.11
CA THR A 247 -11.32 7.51 16.36
C THR A 247 -12.49 7.25 17.32
N PRO A 248 -13.47 6.42 16.92
CA PRO A 248 -14.46 5.90 17.85
C PRO A 248 -13.81 5.06 18.97
N ASP A 249 -14.16 5.33 20.22
CA ASP A 249 -13.72 4.58 21.41
C ASP A 249 -14.95 3.96 22.11
N GLY A 250 -15.29 2.75 21.72
CA GLY A 250 -16.51 2.06 22.18
C GLY A 250 -17.79 2.62 21.55
N GLU A 251 -18.93 2.39 22.22
CA GLU A 251 -20.26 2.65 21.63
C GLU A 251 -20.71 4.13 21.67
N ASP A 252 -20.14 4.96 22.55
CA ASP A 252 -20.64 6.31 22.84
C ASP A 252 -19.54 7.36 23.05
N THR A 253 -18.31 7.07 22.65
CA THR A 253 -17.18 7.97 22.84
C THR A 253 -16.38 8.08 21.56
N VAL A 254 -15.88 9.27 21.31
CA VAL A 254 -15.01 9.58 20.17
C VAL A 254 -13.86 10.44 20.67
N GLY A 255 -12.66 10.11 20.22
CA GLY A 255 -11.42 10.77 20.58
C GLY A 255 -10.72 11.34 19.36
N VAL A 256 -10.02 12.44 19.55
CA VAL A 256 -9.00 12.92 18.61
C VAL A 256 -7.78 12.01 18.67
N ASP A 257 -7.21 11.68 17.52
CA ASP A 257 -5.92 10.98 17.46
C ASP A 257 -4.75 11.88 17.92
N ASP A 258 -3.71 11.29 18.50
CA ASP A 258 -2.58 12.00 19.12
C ASP A 258 -1.79 12.86 18.11
N ASP A 259 -1.70 12.45 16.84
CA ASP A 259 -0.91 13.13 15.81
C ASP A 259 -1.73 14.13 14.99
N THR A 260 -3.07 14.12 15.10
CA THR A 260 -3.99 15.04 14.41
C THR A 260 -3.61 16.51 14.56
N ALA A 261 -3.18 16.92 15.75
CA ALA A 261 -2.83 18.30 16.03
C ALA A 261 -1.56 18.77 15.28
N ALA A 262 -0.73 17.84 14.82
CA ALA A 262 0.50 18.13 14.07
C ALA A 262 0.25 18.42 12.59
N TRP A 263 -0.93 18.11 12.04
CA TRP A 263 -1.26 18.44 10.65
C TRP A 263 -1.17 19.96 10.38
N PRO A 264 -0.61 20.38 9.23
CA PRO A 264 0.01 19.54 8.21
C PRO A 264 1.38 18.99 8.63
N PHE A 265 1.66 17.73 8.27
CA PHE A 265 2.94 17.09 8.60
C PHE A 265 4.12 17.65 7.78
N ASP A 266 5.33 17.50 8.33
CA ASP A 266 6.57 17.93 7.68
C ASP A 266 7.04 16.95 6.59
N ASN A 267 6.72 15.66 6.70
CA ASN A 267 7.01 14.64 5.68
C ASN A 267 5.98 14.75 4.55
N ASP A 268 6.42 14.66 3.28
CA ASP A 268 5.54 14.68 2.12
C ASP A 268 4.75 13.37 1.98
N GLU A 269 5.37 12.23 2.29
CA GLU A 269 4.73 10.91 2.26
C GLU A 269 3.55 10.85 3.25
N ASP A 270 3.78 11.15 4.53
CA ASP A 270 2.71 11.20 5.55
C ASP A 270 1.56 12.15 5.18
N VAL A 271 1.85 13.24 4.43
CA VAL A 271 0.82 14.17 3.95
C VAL A 271 -0.02 13.56 2.83
N LEU A 272 0.63 12.88 1.89
CA LEU A 272 -0.07 12.21 0.79
C LEU A 272 -0.87 11.03 1.32
N ASP A 273 -0.33 10.22 2.23
CA ASP A 273 -1.06 9.10 2.85
C ASP A 273 -2.38 9.53 3.48
N VAL A 274 -2.38 10.61 4.27
CA VAL A 274 -3.61 11.17 4.85
C VAL A 274 -4.57 11.70 3.77
N TRP A 275 -4.04 12.36 2.74
CA TRP A 275 -4.90 12.85 1.65
C TRP A 275 -5.50 11.69 0.83
N MET A 276 -4.76 10.61 0.61
CA MET A 276 -5.24 9.42 -0.08
C MET A 276 -6.32 8.70 0.73
N LEU A 277 -6.14 8.59 2.04
CA LEU A 277 -7.08 7.91 2.94
C LEU A 277 -8.51 8.50 2.87
N GLY A 278 -8.63 9.82 2.68
CA GLY A 278 -9.93 10.47 2.55
C GLY A 278 -10.51 10.50 1.12
N LEU A 279 -9.87 9.88 0.12
CA LEU A 279 -10.40 9.84 -1.24
C LEU A 279 -11.74 9.12 -1.33
N HIS A 280 -12.00 8.09 -0.51
CA HIS A 280 -13.31 7.44 -0.49
C HIS A 280 -14.42 8.34 0.10
N SER A 281 -14.07 9.44 0.77
CA SER A 281 -15.02 10.42 1.32
C SER A 281 -15.48 11.46 0.30
N ILE A 282 -15.05 11.38 -0.97
CA ILE A 282 -15.47 12.36 -1.99
C ILE A 282 -16.97 12.30 -2.28
N ASP A 283 -17.59 11.13 -2.10
CA ASP A 283 -19.02 10.91 -2.37
C ASP A 283 -19.92 11.64 -1.36
N TYR A 284 -19.38 12.16 -0.25
CA TYR A 284 -20.10 13.10 0.63
C TYR A 284 -20.44 14.45 -0.06
N GLY A 285 -19.94 14.67 -1.28
CA GLY A 285 -20.35 15.77 -2.16
C GLY A 285 -21.66 15.53 -2.92
N ASP A 286 -22.14 14.28 -2.96
CA ASP A 286 -23.38 13.94 -3.66
C ASP A 286 -24.60 14.63 -3.02
N PRO A 287 -25.62 14.97 -3.82
CA PRO A 287 -26.76 15.73 -3.34
C PRO A 287 -27.66 14.89 -2.43
N GLU A 288 -27.79 15.31 -1.17
CA GLU A 288 -28.78 14.75 -0.23
C GLU A 288 -30.16 15.41 -0.40
N LEU A 289 -31.19 14.59 -0.61
CA LEU A 289 -32.57 15.00 -0.78
C LEU A 289 -33.43 14.58 0.42
N ASP A 290 -34.61 15.21 0.57
CA ASP A 290 -35.58 14.88 1.63
C ASP A 290 -36.15 13.45 1.50
N ASP A 291 -35.99 12.83 0.32
CA ASP A 291 -36.48 11.49 -0.01
C ASP A 291 -35.27 10.58 -0.29
N ASP A 292 -35.12 9.53 0.52
CA ASP A 292 -33.97 8.62 0.49
C ASP A 292 -33.83 7.91 -0.87
N ASP A 293 -34.96 7.56 -1.53
CA ASP A 293 -34.94 6.89 -2.84
C ASP A 293 -34.42 7.87 -3.92
N LEU A 294 -34.74 9.17 -3.80
CA LEU A 294 -34.22 10.19 -4.72
C LEU A 294 -32.74 10.48 -4.46
N THR A 295 -32.29 10.45 -3.20
CA THR A 295 -30.87 10.56 -2.84
C THR A 295 -30.07 9.40 -3.46
N LEU A 296 -30.56 8.17 -3.31
CA LEU A 296 -29.91 6.99 -3.87
C LEU A 296 -29.80 7.06 -5.40
N ALA A 297 -30.82 7.57 -6.08
CA ALA A 297 -30.82 7.75 -7.53
C ALA A 297 -29.77 8.76 -8.07
N LEU A 298 -29.14 9.55 -7.19
CA LEU A 298 -28.03 10.46 -7.52
C LEU A 298 -26.70 10.04 -6.88
N SER A 299 -26.65 8.88 -6.23
CA SER A 299 -25.42 8.34 -5.62
C SER A 299 -24.36 8.05 -6.69
N GLY A 300 -23.11 8.41 -6.42
CA GLY A 300 -21.97 8.30 -7.32
C GLY A 300 -21.81 9.48 -8.29
N LEU A 301 -22.60 10.55 -8.16
CA LEU A 301 -22.56 11.70 -9.07
C LEU A 301 -21.19 12.41 -9.05
N THR A 302 -20.51 12.39 -7.90
CA THR A 302 -19.17 12.94 -7.72
C THR A 302 -18.14 12.21 -8.59
N ARG A 303 -18.06 10.89 -8.48
CA ARG A 303 -17.22 10.04 -9.32
C ARG A 303 -17.59 10.16 -10.80
N ALA A 304 -18.89 10.16 -11.12
CA ALA A 304 -19.40 10.35 -12.48
C ALA A 304 -18.88 11.63 -13.15
N LEU A 305 -18.76 12.72 -12.38
CA LEU A 305 -18.21 13.99 -12.83
C LEU A 305 -16.69 13.90 -13.05
N LEU A 306 -15.96 13.25 -12.15
CA LEU A 306 -14.50 13.11 -12.22
C LEU A 306 -14.05 12.32 -13.45
N VAL A 307 -14.65 11.15 -13.73
CA VAL A 307 -14.29 10.32 -14.89
C VAL A 307 -14.54 11.07 -16.20
N ARG A 308 -15.66 11.81 -16.30
CA ARG A 308 -15.98 12.64 -17.49
C ARG A 308 -15.04 13.82 -17.66
N LEU A 309 -14.53 14.40 -16.57
CA LEU A 309 -13.46 15.39 -16.65
C LEU A 309 -12.16 14.77 -17.17
N LEU A 310 -11.76 13.61 -16.64
CA LEU A 310 -10.54 12.93 -17.06
C LEU A 310 -10.59 12.57 -18.56
N LEU A 311 -11.69 11.94 -19.00
CA LEU A 311 -11.92 11.59 -20.40
C LEU A 311 -11.91 12.81 -21.34
N ALA A 312 -12.25 13.99 -20.83
CA ALA A 312 -12.21 15.24 -21.56
C ALA A 312 -10.85 15.96 -21.56
N GLY A 313 -9.80 15.37 -20.99
CA GLY A 313 -8.49 15.99 -20.82
C GLY A 313 -8.42 16.97 -19.64
N GLY A 314 -9.30 16.80 -18.66
CA GLY A 314 -9.26 17.47 -17.36
C GLY A 314 -10.03 18.78 -17.25
N GLU A 315 -10.77 19.23 -18.27
CA GLU A 315 -11.54 20.49 -18.20
C GLU A 315 -12.81 20.49 -19.07
N ARG A 316 -13.96 20.86 -18.47
CA ARG A 316 -15.24 20.99 -19.18
C ARG A 316 -16.08 22.17 -18.67
N PRO A 317 -16.95 22.78 -19.50
CA PRO A 317 -17.99 23.69 -19.02
C PRO A 317 -18.97 22.96 -18.09
N LEU A 318 -19.32 23.60 -16.96
CA LEU A 318 -20.20 22.99 -15.95
C LEU A 318 -21.59 22.69 -16.51
N GLY A 319 -22.13 23.57 -17.36
CA GLY A 319 -23.42 23.34 -18.00
C GLY A 319 -23.45 22.13 -18.95
N GLU A 320 -22.35 21.84 -19.64
CA GLU A 320 -22.28 20.64 -20.50
C GLU A 320 -22.20 19.36 -19.66
N LEU A 321 -21.42 19.37 -18.56
CA LEU A 321 -21.39 18.27 -17.61
C LEU A 321 -22.76 18.05 -16.97
N ALA A 322 -23.49 19.11 -16.63
CA ALA A 322 -24.83 19.02 -16.06
C ALA A 322 -25.82 18.37 -17.04
N ASP A 323 -25.79 18.74 -18.32
CA ASP A 323 -26.67 18.14 -19.32
C ASP A 323 -26.36 16.63 -19.51
N GLU A 324 -25.07 16.26 -19.57
CA GLU A 324 -24.63 14.87 -19.73
C GLU A 324 -24.95 14.00 -18.50
N LEU A 325 -24.71 14.52 -17.30
CA LEU A 325 -24.97 13.80 -16.05
C LEU A 325 -26.47 13.70 -15.74
N ALA A 326 -27.28 14.68 -16.16
CA ALA A 326 -28.74 14.58 -16.07
C ALA A 326 -29.30 13.45 -16.95
N GLU A 327 -28.74 13.28 -18.16
CA GLU A 327 -29.10 12.17 -19.05
C GLU A 327 -28.64 10.83 -18.45
N ALA A 328 -27.40 10.76 -17.96
CA ALA A 328 -26.87 9.56 -17.30
C ALA A 328 -27.71 9.16 -16.08
N ALA A 329 -28.06 10.09 -15.18
CA ALA A 329 -28.92 9.82 -14.03
C ALA A 329 -30.30 9.27 -14.45
N ALA A 330 -30.89 9.83 -15.51
CA ALA A 330 -32.19 9.40 -16.02
C ALA A 330 -32.16 8.04 -16.74
N GLU A 331 -31.02 7.66 -17.31
CA GLU A 331 -30.81 6.34 -17.92
C GLU A 331 -30.51 5.28 -16.86
N PHE A 332 -29.79 5.67 -15.82
CA PHE A 332 -29.34 4.82 -14.73
C PHE A 332 -30.50 4.38 -13.82
N ASP A 333 -31.29 5.34 -13.32
CA ASP A 333 -32.37 5.06 -12.37
C ASP A 333 -33.71 5.66 -12.88
N ASP A 334 -34.81 4.90 -12.75
CA ASP A 334 -36.16 5.35 -13.12
C ASP A 334 -36.59 6.65 -12.39
N LEU A 335 -36.02 6.91 -11.20
CA LEU A 335 -36.20 8.11 -10.41
C LEU A 335 -35.18 9.20 -10.72
N GLY A 336 -34.07 8.91 -11.42
CA GLY A 336 -32.95 9.84 -11.60
C GLY A 336 -33.35 11.16 -12.25
N ALA A 337 -34.23 11.15 -13.25
CA ALA A 337 -34.76 12.39 -13.85
C ALA A 337 -35.59 13.23 -12.85
N THR A 338 -36.30 12.56 -11.93
CA THR A 338 -37.08 13.23 -10.89
C THR A 338 -36.15 13.76 -9.80
N ALA A 339 -35.19 12.96 -9.35
CA ALA A 339 -34.19 13.34 -8.36
C ALA A 339 -33.39 14.55 -8.83
N TRP A 340 -32.89 14.54 -10.07
CA TRP A 340 -32.17 15.67 -10.67
C TRP A 340 -33.01 16.97 -10.65
N ALA A 341 -34.30 16.87 -10.99
CA ALA A 341 -35.19 18.01 -11.00
C ALA A 341 -35.51 18.57 -9.60
N GLU A 342 -35.65 17.69 -8.60
CA GLU A 342 -35.88 18.08 -7.20
C GLU A 342 -34.62 18.66 -6.54
N ALA A 343 -33.43 18.15 -6.89
CA ALA A 343 -32.13 18.70 -6.46
C ALA A 343 -31.89 20.12 -6.98
N GLY A 344 -32.44 20.46 -8.15
CA GLY A 344 -32.33 21.79 -8.76
C GLY A 344 -30.96 22.06 -9.39
N GLU A 345 -29.93 22.25 -8.56
CA GLU A 345 -28.53 22.42 -8.98
C GLU A 345 -27.63 21.34 -8.35
N PRO A 346 -27.81 20.04 -8.72
CA PRO A 346 -27.16 18.91 -8.03
C PRO A 346 -25.63 18.97 -8.08
N LEU A 347 -25.04 19.54 -9.14
CA LEU A 347 -23.58 19.66 -9.25
C LEU A 347 -22.97 20.76 -8.35
N ALA A 348 -23.78 21.60 -7.72
CA ALA A 348 -23.25 22.66 -6.86
C ALA A 348 -22.56 22.08 -5.61
N SER A 349 -23.16 21.10 -4.94
CA SER A 349 -22.56 20.42 -3.78
C SER A 349 -21.35 19.59 -4.19
N VAL A 350 -21.45 18.87 -5.31
CA VAL A 350 -20.36 18.04 -5.87
C VAL A 350 -19.12 18.90 -6.13
N VAL A 351 -19.28 20.01 -6.85
CA VAL A 351 -18.16 20.91 -7.18
C VAL A 351 -17.63 21.61 -5.92
N GLU A 352 -18.49 22.01 -4.99
CA GLU A 352 -18.06 22.62 -3.72
C GLU A 352 -17.21 21.63 -2.90
N TRP A 353 -17.63 20.37 -2.81
CA TRP A 353 -16.94 19.33 -2.06
C TRP A 353 -15.60 18.97 -2.71
N LEU A 354 -15.59 18.65 -4.00
CA LEU A 354 -14.36 18.33 -4.74
C LEU A 354 -13.36 19.50 -4.74
N ALA A 355 -13.83 20.75 -4.85
CA ALA A 355 -12.96 21.91 -4.75
C ALA A 355 -12.43 22.12 -3.32
N GLY A 356 -13.26 21.85 -2.32
CA GLY A 356 -12.86 21.83 -0.92
C GLY A 356 -11.86 20.72 -0.59
N TYR A 357 -11.91 19.61 -1.32
CA TYR A 357 -10.97 18.49 -1.23
C TYR A 357 -9.73 18.66 -2.11
N GLY A 358 -9.68 19.74 -2.90
CA GLY A 358 -8.55 20.08 -3.75
C GLY A 358 -8.48 19.33 -5.07
N MET A 359 -9.49 18.53 -5.44
CA MET A 359 -9.49 17.76 -6.69
C MET A 359 -9.86 18.59 -7.91
N VAL A 360 -10.71 19.60 -7.75
CA VAL A 360 -11.13 20.46 -8.87
C VAL A 360 -11.01 21.94 -8.55
N THR A 361 -10.94 22.76 -9.60
CA THR A 361 -11.18 24.20 -9.55
C THR A 361 -12.37 24.54 -10.43
N ALA A 362 -13.19 25.49 -9.98
CA ALA A 362 -14.32 26.01 -10.73
C ALA A 362 -14.14 27.51 -11.01
N GLU A 363 -13.87 27.86 -12.26
CA GLU A 363 -13.66 29.24 -12.71
C GLU A 363 -14.41 29.51 -14.02
N ASP A 364 -15.05 30.66 -14.15
CA ASP A 364 -15.72 31.10 -15.39
C ASP A 364 -16.66 30.03 -16.02
N ASP A 365 -17.48 29.36 -15.19
CA ASP A 365 -18.41 28.29 -15.60
C ASP A 365 -17.73 27.04 -16.17
N ARG A 366 -16.46 26.81 -15.81
CA ARG A 366 -15.67 25.63 -16.15
C ARG A 366 -15.15 24.96 -14.90
N VAL A 367 -15.17 23.63 -14.92
CA VAL A 367 -14.56 22.78 -13.89
C VAL A 367 -13.31 22.17 -14.49
N ARG A 368 -12.22 22.20 -13.73
CA ARG A 368 -10.91 21.66 -14.13
C ARG A 368 -10.33 20.79 -13.02
N LEU A 369 -9.84 19.59 -13.36
CA LEU A 369 -9.04 18.77 -12.46
C LEU A 369 -7.74 19.51 -12.09
N THR A 370 -7.43 19.53 -10.80
CA THR A 370 -6.10 19.95 -10.33
C THR A 370 -5.11 18.81 -10.54
N PRO A 371 -3.79 19.03 -10.43
CA PRO A 371 -2.83 17.92 -10.39
C PRO A 371 -3.16 16.88 -9.32
N LEU A 372 -3.58 17.34 -8.14
CA LEU A 372 -4.01 16.49 -7.04
C LEU A 372 -5.29 15.71 -7.39
N GLY A 373 -6.22 16.33 -8.12
CA GLY A 373 -7.40 15.64 -8.64
C GLY A 373 -7.09 14.60 -9.71
N VAL A 374 -6.10 14.84 -10.57
CA VAL A 374 -5.65 13.82 -11.54
C VAL A 374 -5.05 12.63 -10.81
N GLU A 375 -4.19 12.86 -9.81
CA GLU A 375 -3.62 11.81 -8.95
C GLU A 375 -4.73 10.96 -8.31
N GLY A 376 -5.71 11.63 -7.71
CA GLY A 376 -6.78 10.94 -6.99
C GLY A 376 -7.70 10.16 -7.91
N VAL A 377 -8.01 10.65 -9.11
CA VAL A 377 -8.78 9.87 -10.08
C VAL A 377 -7.98 8.66 -10.57
N VAL A 378 -6.67 8.80 -10.82
CA VAL A 378 -5.83 7.65 -11.20
C VAL A 378 -5.81 6.60 -10.08
N HIS A 379 -5.74 7.02 -8.81
CA HIS A 379 -5.81 6.08 -7.69
C HIS A 379 -7.17 5.38 -7.60
N LEU A 380 -8.28 6.12 -7.73
CA LEU A 380 -9.60 5.51 -7.71
C LEU A 380 -9.83 4.54 -8.87
N LEU A 381 -9.17 4.75 -10.02
CA LEU A 381 -9.19 3.79 -11.13
C LEU A 381 -8.35 2.55 -10.83
N ASP A 382 -7.21 2.71 -10.17
CA ASP A 382 -6.37 1.58 -9.71
C ASP A 382 -7.09 0.73 -8.67
N ASP A 383 -7.84 1.36 -7.74
CA ASP A 383 -8.69 0.67 -6.76
C ASP A 383 -9.79 -0.19 -7.43
N ASP A 384 -10.30 0.26 -8.58
CA ASP A 384 -11.30 -0.44 -9.39
C ASP A 384 -10.65 -1.40 -10.43
N ASP A 385 -9.35 -1.69 -10.33
CA ASP A 385 -8.57 -2.53 -11.27
C ASP A 385 -8.60 -2.04 -12.75
N ILE A 386 -8.84 -0.75 -12.99
CA ILE A 386 -8.89 -0.12 -14.32
C ILE A 386 -7.53 0.45 -14.71
N GLU A 387 -6.87 -0.22 -15.66
CA GLU A 387 -5.55 0.18 -16.15
C GLU A 387 -5.59 1.50 -16.96
N VAL A 388 -4.76 2.48 -16.57
CA VAL A 388 -4.46 3.70 -17.34
C VAL A 388 -2.97 3.93 -17.49
N ASP A 389 -2.55 4.52 -18.62
CA ASP A 389 -1.13 4.87 -18.84
C ASP A 389 -0.76 6.16 -18.08
N ALA A 390 -0.48 6.05 -16.79
CA ALA A 390 -0.02 7.15 -15.95
C ALA A 390 1.51 7.13 -15.78
N ARG A 391 2.18 8.25 -16.09
CA ARG A 391 3.64 8.38 -16.02
C ARG A 391 4.05 9.71 -15.39
N PRO A 392 5.26 9.80 -14.81
CA PRO A 392 5.79 11.07 -14.32
C PRO A 392 5.81 12.17 -15.39
N ALA A 393 5.58 13.41 -14.97
CA ALA A 393 5.65 14.57 -15.85
C ALA A 393 7.08 14.79 -16.39
N ILE A 394 7.19 15.00 -17.71
CA ILE A 394 8.45 15.12 -18.44
C ILE A 394 9.37 16.23 -17.90
N ASP A 395 8.78 17.36 -17.52
CA ASP A 395 9.51 18.53 -17.01
C ASP A 395 10.04 18.34 -15.58
N ALA A 396 9.49 17.36 -14.85
CA ALA A 396 9.95 17.00 -13.51
C ALA A 396 10.86 15.77 -13.49
N MET A 397 10.79 14.89 -14.50
CA MET A 397 11.64 13.70 -14.59
C MET A 397 13.12 14.04 -14.61
N THR A 398 13.87 13.46 -13.68
CA THR A 398 15.33 13.43 -13.70
C THR A 398 15.85 12.46 -14.76
N GLY A 399 17.17 12.47 -14.99
CA GLY A 399 17.80 11.46 -15.85
C GLY A 399 17.68 10.04 -15.28
N LEU A 400 17.64 9.89 -13.96
CA LEU A 400 17.45 8.59 -13.31
C LEU A 400 16.02 8.09 -13.50
N ASP A 401 15.01 8.93 -13.28
CA ASP A 401 13.60 8.57 -13.46
C ASP A 401 13.34 8.07 -14.88
N LEU A 402 13.89 8.77 -15.89
CA LEU A 402 13.77 8.36 -17.28
C LEU A 402 14.40 6.99 -17.55
N LEU A 403 15.59 6.75 -17.00
CA LEU A 403 16.31 5.49 -17.18
C LEU A 403 15.56 4.34 -16.51
N SER A 404 15.15 4.51 -15.26
CA SER A 404 14.36 3.53 -14.51
C SER A 404 13.04 3.22 -15.22
N LEU A 405 12.26 4.24 -15.58
CA LEU A 405 10.99 4.07 -16.29
C LEU A 405 11.17 3.33 -17.62
N SER A 406 12.22 3.67 -18.37
CA SER A 406 12.48 3.03 -19.67
C SER A 406 12.85 1.55 -19.60
N ALA A 407 13.07 0.98 -18.41
CA ALA A 407 13.31 -0.45 -18.22
C ALA A 407 12.04 -1.29 -18.44
N ASP A 408 10.88 -0.73 -18.09
CA ASP A 408 9.60 -1.44 -18.11
C ASP A 408 8.77 -1.13 -19.38
N LEU A 409 9.22 -0.17 -20.19
CA LEU A 409 8.57 0.24 -21.43
C LEU A 409 9.04 -0.58 -22.64
N SER A 410 8.18 -0.65 -23.67
CA SER A 410 8.63 -1.14 -24.98
C SER A 410 9.66 -0.18 -25.60
N GLU A 411 10.46 -0.67 -26.55
CA GLU A 411 11.49 0.14 -27.23
C GLU A 411 10.90 1.41 -27.89
N GLU A 412 9.70 1.30 -28.49
CA GLU A 412 9.02 2.44 -29.13
C GLU A 412 8.56 3.49 -28.12
N GLU A 413 8.05 3.06 -26.98
CA GLU A 413 7.62 3.96 -25.90
C GLU A 413 8.81 4.61 -25.20
N ALA A 414 9.85 3.86 -24.90
CA ALA A 414 11.09 4.38 -24.33
C ALA A 414 11.74 5.45 -25.24
N ASP A 415 11.75 5.23 -26.56
CA ASP A 415 12.22 6.21 -27.53
C ASP A 415 11.35 7.47 -27.55
N ALA A 416 10.02 7.34 -27.41
CA ALA A 416 9.08 8.45 -27.32
C ALA A 416 9.27 9.27 -26.04
N GLU A 417 9.43 8.60 -24.88
CA GLU A 417 9.72 9.25 -23.59
C GLU A 417 11.05 9.99 -23.63
N PHE A 418 12.10 9.36 -24.16
CA PHE A 418 13.40 10.02 -24.32
C PHE A 418 13.30 11.23 -25.24
N ALA A 419 12.56 11.14 -26.35
CA ALA A 419 12.35 12.27 -27.25
C ALA A 419 11.64 13.43 -26.54
N ALA A 420 10.57 13.17 -25.79
CA ALA A 420 9.84 14.18 -25.03
C ALA A 420 10.73 14.83 -23.95
N TRP A 421 11.49 14.03 -23.20
CA TRP A 421 12.45 14.51 -22.20
C TRP A 421 13.54 15.41 -22.79
N MET A 422 13.97 15.09 -24.02
CA MET A 422 14.93 15.88 -24.79
C MET A 422 14.35 17.18 -25.34
N GLU A 423 13.04 17.34 -25.55
CA GLU A 423 12.45 18.60 -26.02
C GLU A 423 12.66 19.76 -25.02
N LEU A 424 12.84 19.42 -23.74
CA LEU A 424 13.05 20.38 -22.65
C LEU A 424 14.54 20.59 -22.29
N ARG A 425 15.47 19.88 -22.95
CA ARG A 425 16.88 19.82 -22.54
C ARG A 425 17.84 20.02 -23.71
N GLU A 426 18.95 20.69 -23.42
CA GLU A 426 20.04 20.79 -24.39
C GLU A 426 20.81 19.45 -24.43
N PRO A 427 21.15 18.91 -25.62
CA PRO A 427 21.75 17.58 -25.73
C PRO A 427 23.06 17.37 -24.96
N ALA A 428 23.87 18.42 -24.77
CA ALA A 428 25.09 18.33 -23.98
C ALA A 428 24.77 18.16 -22.48
N THR A 429 23.77 18.89 -21.98
CA THR A 429 23.32 18.81 -20.59
C THR A 429 22.63 17.48 -20.31
N ALA A 430 21.78 17.02 -21.23
CA ALA A 430 21.18 15.69 -21.17
C ALA A 430 22.22 14.57 -21.06
N ALA A 431 23.30 14.64 -21.84
CA ALA A 431 24.39 13.67 -21.76
C ALA A 431 25.10 13.67 -20.39
N GLU A 432 25.26 14.84 -19.78
CA GLU A 432 25.84 14.97 -18.44
C GLU A 432 24.89 14.42 -17.37
N GLU A 433 23.59 14.75 -17.44
CA GLU A 433 22.56 14.27 -16.50
C GLU A 433 22.42 12.75 -16.51
N LEU A 434 22.31 12.13 -17.69
CA LEU A 434 22.15 10.67 -17.81
C LEU A 434 23.39 9.90 -17.33
N LEU A 435 24.59 10.40 -17.63
CA LEU A 435 25.83 9.77 -17.14
C LEU A 435 26.04 10.03 -15.65
N ALA A 436 25.59 11.16 -15.11
CA ALA A 436 25.64 11.42 -13.68
C ALA A 436 24.74 10.44 -12.92
N ALA A 437 23.49 10.27 -13.36
CA ALA A 437 22.56 9.28 -12.80
C ALA A 437 23.15 7.86 -12.83
N ALA A 438 23.76 7.45 -13.94
CA ALA A 438 24.39 6.15 -14.06
C ALA A 438 25.70 5.98 -13.25
N ALA A 439 26.26 7.06 -12.71
CA ALA A 439 27.45 7.04 -11.85
C ALA A 439 27.12 6.89 -10.37
N GLU A 440 25.85 7.09 -9.97
CA GLU A 440 25.43 7.03 -8.57
C GLU A 440 25.63 5.62 -7.99
N ASP A 441 25.93 5.54 -6.68
CA ASP A 441 26.26 4.27 -6.02
C ASP A 441 25.09 3.27 -6.05
N GLU A 442 23.85 3.77 -6.14
CA GLU A 442 22.62 2.99 -6.23
C GLU A 442 22.31 2.52 -7.67
N ALA A 443 22.98 3.09 -8.69
CA ALA A 443 22.72 2.75 -10.08
C ALA A 443 23.21 1.33 -10.43
N ASP A 444 22.28 0.50 -10.89
CA ASP A 444 22.57 -0.88 -11.25
C ASP A 444 23.19 -1.02 -12.66
N ALA A 445 23.39 -2.27 -13.10
CA ALA A 445 23.95 -2.54 -14.42
C ALA A 445 23.02 -2.09 -15.57
N LEU A 446 21.70 -2.15 -15.37
CA LEU A 446 20.70 -1.81 -16.38
C LEU A 446 20.73 -0.30 -16.65
N ILE A 447 20.70 0.51 -15.59
CA ILE A 447 20.77 1.98 -15.68
C ILE A 447 22.04 2.42 -16.43
N ARG A 448 23.20 1.80 -16.15
CA ARG A 448 24.45 2.10 -16.89
C ARG A 448 24.36 1.79 -18.38
N VAL A 449 23.78 0.64 -18.73
CA VAL A 449 23.64 0.23 -20.13
C VAL A 449 22.67 1.14 -20.87
N GLN A 450 21.53 1.46 -20.28
CA GLN A 450 20.53 2.37 -20.86
C GLN A 450 21.12 3.78 -21.04
N ALA A 451 21.75 4.34 -20.01
CA ALA A 451 22.40 5.64 -20.10
C ALA A 451 23.44 5.66 -21.22
N ALA A 452 24.27 4.61 -21.33
CA ALA A 452 25.26 4.55 -22.38
C ALA A 452 24.64 4.46 -23.79
N SER A 453 23.54 3.72 -23.95
CA SER A 453 22.79 3.63 -25.20
C SER A 453 22.23 5.01 -25.61
N LEU A 454 21.46 5.64 -24.72
CA LEU A 454 20.82 6.94 -24.96
C LEU A 454 21.87 8.02 -25.25
N VAL A 455 22.91 8.13 -24.43
CA VAL A 455 23.99 9.12 -24.61
C VAL A 455 24.83 8.82 -25.86
N GLY A 456 24.99 7.55 -26.22
CA GLY A 456 25.61 7.13 -27.47
C GLY A 456 24.85 7.64 -28.70
N SER A 457 23.52 7.66 -28.65
CA SER A 457 22.66 8.13 -29.75
C SER A 457 22.82 9.63 -30.04
N LEU A 458 23.20 10.43 -29.03
CA LEU A 458 23.43 11.88 -29.16
C LEU A 458 24.67 12.21 -30.02
N GLY A 459 25.60 11.25 -30.16
CA GLY A 459 26.75 11.37 -31.04
C GLY A 459 27.80 12.40 -30.54
N PRO A 460 28.43 13.19 -31.44
CA PRO A 460 29.59 14.03 -31.08
C PRO A 460 29.34 15.10 -30.02
N VAL A 461 28.08 15.50 -29.79
CA VAL A 461 27.74 16.50 -28.75
C VAL A 461 28.02 15.97 -27.34
N ALA A 462 27.94 14.64 -27.13
CA ALA A 462 28.18 13.99 -25.85
C ALA A 462 29.68 13.75 -25.53
N VAL A 463 30.60 14.10 -26.44
CA VAL A 463 32.05 13.86 -26.25
C VAL A 463 32.58 14.45 -24.93
N PRO A 464 32.22 15.67 -24.50
CA PRO A 464 32.66 16.20 -23.21
C PRO A 464 32.18 15.37 -22.02
N ALA A 465 30.91 14.96 -22.01
CA ALA A 465 30.34 14.12 -20.96
C ALA A 465 31.03 12.76 -20.90
N TRP A 466 31.30 12.13 -22.05
CA TRP A 466 32.07 10.90 -22.13
C TRP A 466 33.51 11.05 -21.63
N GLN A 467 34.15 12.20 -21.87
CA GLN A 467 35.50 12.46 -21.34
C GLN A 467 35.52 12.59 -19.82
N GLU A 468 34.46 13.12 -19.22
CA GLU A 468 34.30 13.17 -17.77
C GLU A 468 34.04 11.79 -17.18
N ALA A 469 33.11 11.03 -17.77
CA ALA A 469 32.75 9.67 -17.35
C ALA A 469 33.92 8.66 -17.40
N LEU A 470 35.00 8.95 -18.16
CA LEU A 470 36.23 8.16 -18.12
C LEU A 470 36.90 8.12 -16.73
N LYS A 471 36.63 9.11 -15.88
CA LYS A 471 37.17 9.20 -14.51
C LYS A 471 36.40 8.30 -13.55
N GLU A 472 35.14 8.00 -13.85
CA GLU A 472 34.31 7.13 -13.04
C GLU A 472 34.57 5.65 -13.38
N PRO A 473 35.03 4.82 -12.42
CA PRO A 473 35.40 3.44 -12.70
C PRO A 473 34.28 2.59 -13.31
N SER A 474 33.03 2.81 -12.89
CA SER A 474 31.84 2.08 -13.36
C SER A 474 31.43 2.46 -14.79
N LEU A 475 31.64 3.72 -15.19
CA LEU A 475 31.28 4.24 -16.52
C LEU A 475 32.42 4.23 -17.53
N ARG A 476 33.66 4.15 -17.05
CA ARG A 476 34.86 4.09 -17.88
C ARG A 476 34.75 3.11 -19.07
N PRO A 477 34.23 1.87 -18.91
CA PRO A 477 34.13 0.93 -20.03
C PRO A 477 33.23 1.42 -21.17
N TYR A 478 32.10 2.03 -20.83
CA TYR A 478 31.17 2.64 -21.77
C TYR A 478 31.80 3.85 -22.45
N ALA A 479 32.37 4.77 -21.66
CA ALA A 479 33.01 5.97 -22.16
C ALA A 479 34.17 5.69 -23.13
N ALA A 480 35.06 4.76 -22.79
CA ALA A 480 36.16 4.37 -23.68
C ALA A 480 35.65 3.76 -24.99
N THR A 481 34.56 2.99 -24.93
CA THR A 481 33.95 2.34 -26.10
C THR A 481 33.34 3.38 -27.04
N HIS A 482 32.52 4.29 -26.52
CA HIS A 482 31.87 5.33 -27.33
C HIS A 482 32.87 6.35 -27.89
N LEU A 483 33.85 6.81 -27.10
CA LEU A 483 34.88 7.73 -27.59
C LEU A 483 35.72 7.11 -28.72
N ALA A 484 36.03 5.81 -28.64
CA ALA A 484 36.72 5.08 -29.69
C ALA A 484 35.86 4.94 -30.95
N GLN A 485 34.57 4.62 -30.82
CA GLN A 485 33.62 4.56 -31.94
C GLN A 485 33.45 5.91 -32.64
N LEU A 486 33.43 7.01 -31.89
CA LEU A 486 33.38 8.38 -32.41
C LEU A 486 34.70 8.86 -33.02
N GLY A 487 35.79 8.10 -32.87
CA GLY A 487 37.11 8.44 -33.41
C GLY A 487 37.75 9.67 -32.75
N VAL A 488 37.47 9.92 -31.48
CA VAL A 488 38.00 11.08 -30.75
C VAL A 488 39.52 10.95 -30.59
N VAL A 489 40.25 11.93 -31.10
CA VAL A 489 41.72 11.91 -31.07
C VAL A 489 42.22 11.99 -29.63
N GLY A 490 43.02 10.99 -29.23
CA GLY A 490 43.63 10.93 -27.90
C GLY A 490 42.77 10.27 -26.83
N ALA A 491 41.57 9.78 -27.19
CA ALA A 491 40.79 8.93 -26.30
C ALA A 491 41.46 7.57 -26.08
N PRO A 492 41.38 6.98 -24.87
CA PRO A 492 41.87 5.64 -24.61
C PRO A 492 41.04 4.59 -25.37
N GLU A 493 41.68 3.56 -25.90
CA GLU A 493 40.96 2.38 -26.39
C GLU A 493 40.41 1.56 -25.20
N PRO A 494 39.27 0.86 -25.36
CA PRO A 494 38.77 -0.07 -24.35
C PRO A 494 39.81 -1.13 -24.01
N SER A 495 40.12 -1.25 -22.72
CA SER A 495 41.02 -2.29 -22.22
C SER A 495 40.30 -3.63 -22.10
N GLN A 496 41.06 -4.72 -21.93
CA GLN A 496 40.47 -6.02 -21.65
C GLN A 496 39.64 -6.02 -20.35
N SER A 497 40.04 -5.24 -19.34
CA SER A 497 39.26 -5.12 -18.10
C SER A 497 37.92 -4.40 -18.36
N ASP A 498 37.92 -3.41 -19.25
CA ASP A 498 36.71 -2.68 -19.65
C ASP A 498 35.74 -3.64 -20.39
N THR A 499 36.24 -4.45 -21.32
CA THR A 499 35.42 -5.48 -22.00
C THR A 499 34.83 -6.49 -21.01
N HIS A 500 35.62 -6.93 -20.02
CA HIS A 500 35.14 -7.85 -19.00
C HIS A 500 34.08 -7.23 -18.08
N TRP A 501 34.17 -5.92 -17.79
CA TRP A 501 33.15 -5.20 -17.05
C TRP A 501 31.81 -5.21 -17.79
N LEU A 502 31.81 -4.86 -19.07
CA LEU A 502 30.59 -4.86 -19.90
C LEU A 502 29.94 -6.26 -19.97
N ILE A 503 30.74 -7.33 -19.99
CA ILE A 503 30.22 -8.71 -19.92
C ILE A 503 29.55 -8.98 -18.56
N LEU A 504 30.12 -8.48 -17.47
CA LEU A 504 29.53 -8.64 -16.13
C LEU A 504 28.22 -7.85 -16.00
N ASP A 505 28.15 -6.62 -16.50
CA ASP A 505 26.90 -5.83 -16.53
C ASP A 505 25.82 -6.57 -17.35
N MET A 506 26.15 -7.06 -18.54
CA MET A 506 25.24 -7.87 -19.37
C MET A 506 24.74 -9.12 -18.63
N TRP A 507 25.62 -9.80 -17.90
CA TRP A 507 25.27 -10.97 -17.09
C TRP A 507 24.40 -10.61 -15.89
N THR A 508 24.62 -9.46 -15.24
CA THR A 508 23.77 -8.95 -14.16
C THR A 508 22.35 -8.71 -14.66
N ILE A 509 22.20 -7.98 -15.78
CA ILE A 509 20.88 -7.70 -16.39
C ILE A 509 20.19 -9.02 -16.76
N SER A 510 20.89 -9.91 -17.47
CA SER A 510 20.31 -11.19 -17.90
C SER A 510 19.93 -12.10 -16.73
N ALA A 511 20.63 -12.00 -15.59
CA ALA A 511 20.27 -12.74 -14.38
C ALA A 511 18.97 -12.21 -13.75
N GLY A 512 18.73 -10.90 -13.78
CA GLY A 512 17.50 -10.26 -13.33
C GLY A 512 16.27 -10.68 -14.16
N LEU A 513 16.44 -10.84 -15.48
CA LEU A 513 15.37 -11.30 -16.37
C LEU A 513 15.00 -12.78 -16.23
N GLY A 514 15.85 -13.58 -15.58
CA GLY A 514 15.59 -14.98 -15.32
C GLY A 514 16.68 -15.94 -15.80
N ARG A 515 16.54 -17.21 -15.39
CA ARG A 515 17.54 -18.26 -15.69
C ARG A 515 17.72 -18.54 -17.18
N PRO A 516 16.66 -18.63 -18.01
CA PRO A 516 16.82 -18.88 -19.46
C PRO A 516 17.66 -17.81 -20.15
N GLU A 517 17.38 -16.54 -19.87
CA GLU A 517 18.02 -15.34 -20.41
C GLU A 517 19.48 -15.30 -19.97
N PHE A 518 19.73 -15.53 -18.68
CA PHE A 518 21.08 -15.65 -18.14
C PHE A 518 21.90 -16.72 -18.86
N VAL A 519 21.37 -17.94 -19.02
CA VAL A 519 22.08 -19.02 -19.72
C VAL A 519 22.29 -18.70 -21.20
N SER A 520 21.32 -18.05 -21.86
CA SER A 520 21.48 -17.56 -23.24
C SER A 520 22.65 -16.59 -23.35
N SER A 521 22.73 -15.61 -22.44
CA SER A 521 23.81 -14.62 -22.42
C SER A 521 25.20 -15.27 -22.24
N LEU A 522 25.30 -16.37 -21.49
CA LEU A 522 26.54 -17.14 -21.35
C LEU A 522 26.93 -17.84 -22.66
N HIS A 523 25.96 -18.29 -23.44
CA HIS A 523 26.18 -18.91 -24.75
C HIS A 523 26.60 -17.89 -25.82
N ASP A 524 26.11 -16.65 -25.74
CA ASP A 524 26.47 -15.56 -26.66
C ASP A 524 27.94 -15.15 -26.54
N ILE A 525 28.53 -15.29 -25.35
CA ILE A 525 29.98 -15.12 -25.15
C ILE A 525 30.79 -16.17 -25.94
N GLY A 526 30.25 -17.37 -26.10
CA GLY A 526 30.83 -18.41 -26.93
C GLY A 526 30.84 -19.80 -26.29
N PRO A 527 31.54 -20.76 -26.92
CA PRO A 527 31.51 -22.16 -26.47
C PRO A 527 32.22 -22.35 -25.12
N ALA A 528 31.89 -23.44 -24.42
CA ALA A 528 32.39 -23.76 -23.08
C ALA A 528 33.89 -23.54 -22.83
N PRO A 529 34.83 -23.84 -23.76
CA PRO A 529 36.26 -23.53 -23.56
C PRO A 529 36.56 -22.03 -23.50
N VAL A 530 35.86 -21.20 -24.28
CA VAL A 530 36.02 -19.73 -24.27
C VAL A 530 35.52 -19.19 -22.94
N LEU A 531 34.33 -19.60 -22.52
CA LEU A 531 33.75 -19.21 -21.23
C LEU A 531 34.61 -19.66 -20.05
N SER A 532 35.15 -20.89 -20.10
CA SER A 532 36.08 -21.39 -19.07
C SER A 532 37.35 -20.54 -18.95
N ASN A 533 37.92 -20.11 -20.08
CA ASN A 533 39.10 -19.24 -20.09
C ASN A 533 38.78 -17.83 -19.57
N LEU A 534 37.60 -17.29 -19.93
CA LEU A 534 37.13 -16.00 -19.42
C LEU A 534 36.98 -16.03 -17.89
N LEU A 535 36.40 -17.11 -17.34
CA LEU A 535 36.25 -17.30 -15.90
C LEU A 535 37.60 -17.34 -15.14
N GLU A 536 38.73 -17.62 -15.80
CA GLU A 536 40.05 -17.56 -15.17
C GLU A 536 40.56 -16.14 -14.92
N VAL A 537 39.98 -15.15 -15.61
CA VAL A 537 40.42 -13.74 -15.59
C VAL A 537 39.35 -12.77 -15.10
N ILE A 538 38.06 -13.05 -15.36
CA ILE A 538 36.94 -12.12 -15.10
C ILE A 538 36.73 -11.84 -13.61
N TRP A 539 36.99 -12.81 -12.74
CA TRP A 539 36.92 -12.66 -11.26
C TRP A 539 37.86 -11.59 -10.68
N LYS A 540 38.82 -11.10 -11.48
CA LYS A 540 39.76 -10.06 -11.05
C LYS A 540 39.19 -8.64 -11.20
N VAL A 541 38.13 -8.49 -11.99
CA VAL A 541 37.44 -7.21 -12.20
C VAL A 541 36.76 -6.80 -10.89
N PRO A 542 36.93 -5.56 -10.42
CA PRO A 542 36.32 -5.07 -9.19
C PRO A 542 34.86 -4.68 -9.41
N HIS A 543 34.03 -5.64 -9.83
CA HIS A 543 32.61 -5.42 -10.12
C HIS A 543 31.76 -5.82 -8.90
N PRO A 544 30.73 -5.04 -8.52
CA PRO A 544 29.91 -5.32 -7.32
C PRO A 544 29.34 -6.74 -7.30
N HIS A 545 28.73 -7.18 -8.40
CA HIS A 545 28.05 -8.48 -8.50
C HIS A 545 28.96 -9.66 -8.92
N VAL A 546 30.29 -9.50 -8.91
CA VAL A 546 31.18 -10.54 -9.47
C VAL A 546 31.06 -11.87 -8.72
N GLU A 547 30.85 -11.86 -7.40
CA GLU A 547 30.71 -13.10 -6.63
C GLU A 547 29.38 -13.80 -6.92
N GLU A 548 28.27 -13.05 -6.87
CA GLU A 548 26.92 -13.52 -7.15
C GLU A 548 26.82 -14.13 -8.55
N LEU A 549 27.37 -13.46 -9.56
CA LEU A 549 27.40 -13.96 -10.93
C LEU A 549 28.22 -15.24 -11.07
N LEU A 550 29.39 -15.34 -10.42
CA LEU A 550 30.20 -16.56 -10.48
C LEU A 550 29.52 -17.75 -9.78
N GLU A 551 28.75 -17.50 -8.73
CA GLU A 551 27.88 -18.48 -8.09
C GLU A 551 26.76 -18.93 -9.05
N ALA A 552 26.03 -17.97 -9.62
CA ALA A 552 24.96 -18.20 -10.59
C ALA A 552 25.44 -19.01 -11.81
N VAL A 553 26.59 -18.67 -12.40
CA VAL A 553 27.19 -19.47 -13.50
C VAL A 553 27.50 -20.90 -13.04
N GLY A 554 27.99 -21.05 -11.80
CA GLY A 554 28.32 -22.33 -11.20
C GLY A 554 27.12 -23.28 -11.06
N ASP A 555 25.93 -22.73 -10.88
CA ASP A 555 24.70 -23.48 -10.61
C ASP A 555 23.78 -23.59 -11.83
N ALA A 556 23.79 -22.58 -12.71
CA ALA A 556 22.95 -22.55 -13.89
C ALA A 556 23.53 -23.32 -15.10
N HIS A 557 24.86 -23.30 -15.29
CA HIS A 557 25.47 -23.72 -16.57
C HIS A 557 25.45 -25.25 -16.80
N PRO A 558 24.96 -25.75 -17.95
CA PRO A 558 24.79 -27.19 -18.20
C PRO A 558 26.11 -27.96 -18.36
N ASP A 559 27.17 -27.31 -18.84
CA ASP A 559 28.52 -27.90 -18.92
C ASP A 559 29.21 -27.91 -17.55
N ARG A 560 29.49 -29.11 -17.03
CA ARG A 560 30.18 -29.33 -15.75
C ARG A 560 31.59 -28.74 -15.67
N GLN A 561 32.28 -28.54 -16.80
CA GLN A 561 33.61 -27.93 -16.82
C GLN A 561 33.52 -26.43 -16.53
N VAL A 562 32.58 -25.74 -17.16
CA VAL A 562 32.31 -24.31 -16.93
C VAL A 562 31.84 -24.10 -15.50
N ALA A 563 30.88 -24.89 -15.02
CA ALA A 563 30.40 -24.81 -13.63
C ALA A 563 31.54 -24.96 -12.61
N LYS A 564 32.48 -25.88 -12.84
CA LYS A 564 33.67 -26.04 -12.00
C LYS A 564 34.65 -24.88 -12.12
N ALA A 565 34.81 -24.29 -13.31
CA ALA A 565 35.64 -23.11 -13.51
C ALA A 565 35.09 -21.91 -12.74
N ALA A 566 33.77 -21.70 -12.79
CA ALA A 566 33.06 -20.66 -12.06
C ALA A 566 33.21 -20.82 -10.53
N LYS A 567 32.98 -22.03 -9.98
CA LYS A 567 33.18 -22.30 -8.54
C LYS A 567 34.63 -22.06 -8.08
N ARG A 568 35.62 -22.34 -8.93
CA ARG A 568 37.03 -22.02 -8.65
C ARG A 568 37.32 -20.52 -8.72
N ALA A 569 36.69 -19.81 -9.65
CA ALA A 569 36.80 -18.36 -9.77
C ALA A 569 36.17 -17.66 -8.57
N LEU A 570 34.98 -18.09 -8.13
CA LEU A 570 34.30 -17.62 -6.92
C LEU A 570 35.17 -17.78 -5.68
N PHE A 571 35.77 -18.96 -5.49
CA PHE A 571 36.71 -19.19 -4.37
C PHE A 571 37.91 -18.21 -4.41
N LYS A 572 38.43 -17.91 -5.59
CA LYS A 572 39.53 -16.94 -5.74
C LYS A 572 39.07 -15.51 -5.43
N ALA A 573 37.88 -15.10 -5.87
CA ALA A 573 37.30 -13.79 -5.58
C ALA A 573 37.13 -13.58 -4.06
N ARG A 574 36.45 -14.51 -3.37
CA ARG A 574 36.28 -14.48 -1.91
C ARG A 574 37.62 -14.43 -1.14
N SER A 575 38.60 -15.20 -1.61
CA SER A 575 39.94 -15.23 -0.98
C SER A 575 40.74 -13.92 -1.14
N ARG A 576 40.38 -13.08 -2.12
CA ARG A 576 40.97 -11.76 -2.33
C ARG A 576 40.30 -10.73 -1.42
N ALA A 577 38.97 -10.77 -1.28
CA ALA A 577 38.21 -9.88 -0.41
C ALA A 577 38.59 -10.06 1.08
N GLY A 578 38.84 -11.30 1.51
CA GLY A 578 39.23 -11.62 2.90
C GLY A 578 40.68 -11.29 3.31
N LYS A 579 41.49 -10.65 2.45
CA LYS A 579 42.84 -10.16 2.82
C LYS A 579 42.80 -8.65 3.04
N PRO A 580 43.02 -8.14 4.27
CA PRO A 580 43.22 -6.71 4.46
C PRO A 580 44.44 -6.28 3.64
N GLY A 581 44.26 -5.26 2.79
CA GLY A 581 45.35 -4.67 2.02
C GLY A 581 46.41 -4.08 2.95
N PRO A 582 47.68 -4.01 2.54
CA PRO A 582 48.69 -3.31 3.33
C PRO A 582 48.31 -1.84 3.41
N GLU A 583 48.19 -1.30 4.62
CA GLU A 583 48.09 0.13 4.88
C GLU A 583 49.17 0.85 4.08
N ALA A 584 48.76 1.73 3.17
CA ALA A 584 49.68 2.62 2.49
C ALA A 584 50.12 3.71 3.49
N GLU A 585 51.33 3.57 4.03
CA GLU A 585 52.08 4.72 4.56
C GLU A 585 52.42 5.64 3.37
N GLU A 586 51.66 6.71 3.19
CA GLU A 586 52.15 8.11 3.04
C GLU A 586 51.00 9.14 3.02
#